data_AF-A0A0M2S2U7-F1
#
_entry.id   AF-A0A0M2S2U7-F1
#
_cell.length_a   1.000
_cell.length_b   1.000
_cell.length_c   1.000
_cell.angle_alpha   90.00
_cell.angle_beta   90.00
_cell.angle_gamma   90.00
#
_symmetry.space_group_name_H-M   'P 1'
#
loop_
_entity.id
_entity.type
_entity.pdbx_description
1 polymer ?
#
loop_
_entity_poly.entity_id
_entity_poly.type
_entity_poly.pdbx_seq_one_letter_code
_entity_poly.pdbx_strand_id
1 'polypeptide(L)'
;MNPNADWEQRSAELWAAFDAAPDDWDEADFRQRVGALADELGPDHPVAAFERACAWDSTGHSDKAVPLYRTALELGIDGIRRRRSVIQLSSSLRNTGQPGESVRLLTEERERGSDELDDAVSAALALALTSVGRELEAVSIAVGALAKHLPRYQRSMANYARLLVEPD
;
A
#
# COMPACT_ATOMS: atom_id res chain seq x y z
N MET A 1 -15.24 -3.40 -12.41
CA MET A 1 -16.38 -2.46 -12.29
C MET A 1 -16.11 -1.59 -11.08
N ASN A 2 -16.30 -0.29 -11.22
CA ASN A 2 -16.17 0.62 -10.08
C ASN A 2 -17.53 0.79 -9.40
N PRO A 3 -17.57 0.92 -8.05
CA PRO A 3 -18.77 1.30 -7.34
C PRO A 3 -19.38 2.61 -7.85
N ASN A 4 -20.67 2.83 -7.56
CA ASN A 4 -21.34 4.08 -7.91
C ASN A 4 -20.90 5.22 -6.96
N ALA A 5 -21.20 6.47 -7.33
CA ALA A 5 -20.76 7.64 -6.58
C ALA A 5 -21.31 7.71 -5.14
N ASP A 6 -22.52 7.21 -4.90
CA ASP A 6 -23.14 7.19 -3.55
C ASP A 6 -22.38 6.24 -2.62
N TRP A 7 -22.05 5.04 -3.10
CA TRP A 7 -21.24 4.08 -2.36
C TRP A 7 -19.83 4.64 -2.10
N GLU A 8 -19.20 5.27 -3.11
CA GLU A 8 -17.88 5.88 -2.97
C GLU A 8 -17.86 6.96 -1.89
N GLN A 9 -18.90 7.81 -1.86
CA GLN A 9 -19.05 8.84 -0.85
C GLN A 9 -19.20 8.23 0.56
N ARG A 10 -20.09 7.26 0.74
CA ARG A 10 -20.31 6.61 2.06
C ARG A 10 -19.06 5.90 2.56
N SER A 11 -18.32 5.23 1.67
CA SER A 11 -17.05 4.58 2.00
C SER A 11 -16.01 5.62 2.43
N ALA A 12 -15.85 6.71 1.66
CA ALA A 12 -14.92 7.78 1.99
C ALA A 12 -15.26 8.48 3.32
N GLU A 13 -16.54 8.73 3.59
CA GLU A 13 -17.02 9.31 4.86
C GLU A 13 -16.72 8.40 6.05
N LEU A 14 -16.90 7.08 5.91
CA LEU A 14 -16.58 6.11 6.95
C LEU A 14 -15.07 6.09 7.25
N TRP A 15 -14.24 6.02 6.21
CA TRP A 15 -12.78 6.06 6.37
C TRP A 15 -12.29 7.37 6.97
N ALA A 16 -12.81 8.51 6.52
CA ALA A 16 -12.45 9.82 7.08
C ALA A 16 -12.83 9.94 8.56
N ALA A 17 -13.97 9.38 8.96
CA ALA A 17 -14.40 9.37 10.36
C ALA A 17 -13.51 8.45 11.23
N PHE A 18 -13.03 7.33 10.68
CA PHE A 18 -12.04 6.46 11.35
C PHE A 18 -10.69 7.16 11.50
N ASP A 19 -10.16 7.74 10.41
CA ASP A 19 -8.85 8.40 10.40
C ASP A 19 -8.79 9.65 11.31
N ALA A 20 -9.90 10.36 11.48
CA ALA A 20 -9.97 11.56 12.31
C ALA A 20 -9.84 11.27 13.82
N ALA A 21 -10.25 10.09 14.28
CA ALA A 21 -10.29 9.73 15.69
C ALA A 21 -10.20 8.20 15.90
N PRO A 22 -9.11 7.54 15.47
CA PRO A 22 -9.04 6.07 15.44
C PRO A 22 -9.21 5.43 16.83
N ASP A 23 -8.73 6.10 17.88
CA ASP A 23 -8.84 5.64 19.27
C ASP A 23 -10.29 5.64 19.82
N ASP A 24 -11.20 6.38 19.18
CA ASP A 24 -12.62 6.45 19.57
C ASP A 24 -13.45 5.31 18.96
N TRP A 25 -12.87 4.52 18.04
CA TRP A 25 -13.57 3.44 17.36
C TRP A 25 -13.29 2.09 18.01
N ASP A 26 -14.34 1.31 18.24
CA ASP A 26 -14.18 -0.13 18.39
C ASP A 26 -13.79 -0.73 17.02
N GLU A 27 -12.65 -1.42 16.99
CA GLU A 27 -12.10 -1.99 15.76
C GLU A 27 -13.03 -3.03 15.12
N ALA A 28 -13.77 -3.82 15.91
CA ALA A 28 -14.69 -4.81 15.38
C ALA A 28 -15.92 -4.15 14.77
N ASP A 29 -16.46 -3.12 15.41
CA ASP A 29 -17.55 -2.30 14.86
C ASP A 29 -17.12 -1.61 13.56
N PHE A 30 -15.90 -1.06 13.49
CA PHE A 30 -15.37 -0.46 12.27
C PHE A 30 -15.31 -1.50 11.13
N ARG A 31 -14.70 -2.66 11.39
CA ARG A 31 -14.63 -3.76 10.41
C ARG A 31 -16.02 -4.23 9.97
N GLN A 32 -17.00 -4.29 10.89
CA GLN A 32 -18.37 -4.66 10.55
C GLN A 32 -19.02 -3.65 9.60
N ARG A 33 -18.83 -2.34 9.84
CA ARG A 33 -19.38 -1.28 8.98
C ARG A 33 -18.77 -1.28 7.59
N VAL A 34 -17.45 -1.46 7.48
CA VAL A 34 -16.77 -1.63 6.18
C VAL A 34 -17.28 -2.91 5.50
N GLY A 35 -17.44 -3.99 6.25
CA GLY A 35 -18.00 -5.25 5.76
C GLY A 35 -19.40 -5.08 5.17
N ALA A 36 -20.28 -4.36 5.85
CA ALA A 36 -21.64 -4.08 5.38
C ALA A 36 -21.65 -3.30 4.06
N LEU A 37 -20.81 -2.26 3.93
CA LEU A 37 -20.65 -1.55 2.65
C LEU A 37 -20.10 -2.47 1.55
N ALA A 38 -19.14 -3.32 1.89
CA ALA A 38 -18.56 -4.26 0.93
C ALA A 38 -19.57 -5.34 0.49
N ASP A 39 -20.51 -5.74 1.35
CA ASP A 39 -21.58 -6.69 1.01
C ASP A 39 -22.55 -6.12 -0.04
N GLU A 40 -22.78 -4.80 -0.07
CA GLU A 40 -23.63 -4.14 -1.07
C GLU A 40 -23.11 -4.33 -2.51
N LEU A 41 -21.80 -4.54 -2.70
CA LEU A 41 -21.18 -4.74 -4.01
C LEU A 41 -21.22 -6.22 -4.48
N GLY A 42 -21.49 -7.15 -3.56
CA GLY A 42 -21.46 -8.59 -3.80
C GLY A 42 -20.11 -9.27 -3.49
N PRO A 43 -20.12 -10.60 -3.29
CA PRO A 43 -18.98 -11.36 -2.77
C PRO A 43 -17.78 -11.41 -3.73
N ASP A 44 -18.02 -11.39 -5.04
CA ASP A 44 -16.98 -11.49 -6.07
C ASP A 44 -16.53 -10.12 -6.61
N HIS A 45 -16.88 -9.03 -5.93
CA HIS A 45 -16.49 -7.70 -6.37
C HIS A 45 -15.05 -7.35 -5.88
N PRO A 46 -14.11 -7.01 -6.77
CA PRO A 46 -12.71 -6.76 -6.38
C PRO A 46 -12.56 -5.64 -5.33
N VAL A 47 -13.35 -4.57 -5.44
CA VAL A 47 -13.34 -3.48 -4.44
C VAL A 47 -13.87 -3.95 -3.09
N ALA A 48 -14.82 -4.89 -3.05
CA ALA A 48 -15.33 -5.42 -1.79
C ALA A 48 -14.27 -6.25 -1.06
N ALA A 49 -13.45 -7.02 -1.78
CA ALA A 49 -12.30 -7.71 -1.20
C ALA A 49 -11.24 -6.71 -0.70
N PHE A 50 -10.96 -5.67 -1.48
CA PHE A 50 -10.01 -4.62 -1.13
C PHE A 50 -10.39 -3.86 0.15
N GLU A 51 -11.62 -3.36 0.25
CA GLU A 51 -12.05 -2.59 1.44
C GLU A 51 -11.99 -3.44 2.72
N ARG A 52 -12.39 -4.72 2.63
CA ARG A 52 -12.26 -5.65 3.76
C ARG A 52 -10.80 -5.88 4.14
N ALA A 53 -9.91 -6.00 3.14
CA ALA A 53 -8.47 -6.11 3.39
C ALA A 53 -7.93 -4.87 4.12
N CYS A 54 -8.29 -3.68 3.66
CA CYS A 54 -7.93 -2.41 4.30
C CYS A 54 -8.43 -2.35 5.74
N ALA A 55 -9.69 -2.72 6.00
CA ALA A 55 -10.23 -2.69 7.37
C ALA A 55 -9.48 -3.63 8.33
N TRP A 56 -9.11 -4.83 7.88
CA TRP A 56 -8.29 -5.74 8.68
C TRP A 56 -6.87 -5.21 8.93
N ASP A 57 -6.22 -4.65 7.90
CA ASP A 57 -4.85 -4.15 8.02
C ASP A 57 -4.78 -2.90 8.92
N SER A 58 -5.71 -1.95 8.75
CA SER A 58 -5.81 -0.74 9.56
C SER A 58 -6.17 -1.01 11.03
N THR A 59 -6.67 -2.21 11.33
CA THR A 59 -6.95 -2.66 12.71
C THR A 59 -5.97 -3.74 13.18
N GLY A 60 -4.75 -3.76 12.61
CA GLY A 60 -3.63 -4.54 13.12
C GLY A 60 -3.62 -6.04 12.74
N HIS A 61 -4.52 -6.48 11.88
CA HIS A 61 -4.62 -7.88 11.45
C HIS A 61 -4.13 -8.10 10.02
N SER A 62 -2.85 -7.79 9.79
CA SER A 62 -2.19 -8.01 8.50
C SER A 62 -2.31 -9.48 8.01
N ASP A 63 -2.36 -10.46 8.92
CA ASP A 63 -2.56 -11.88 8.60
C ASP A 63 -3.90 -12.15 7.90
N LYS A 64 -4.96 -11.44 8.31
CA LYS A 64 -6.29 -11.51 7.71
C LYS A 64 -6.42 -10.65 6.45
N ALA A 65 -5.67 -9.57 6.36
CA ALA A 65 -5.68 -8.67 5.21
C ALA A 65 -5.01 -9.29 3.97
N VAL A 66 -3.87 -10.00 4.14
CA VAL A 66 -3.11 -10.61 3.04
C VAL A 66 -3.97 -11.43 2.06
N PRO A 67 -4.77 -12.43 2.49
CA PRO A 67 -5.57 -13.21 1.55
C PRO A 67 -6.60 -12.35 0.81
N LEU A 68 -7.17 -11.34 1.46
CA LEU A 68 -8.18 -10.47 0.85
C LEU A 68 -7.57 -9.52 -0.21
N TYR A 69 -6.37 -8.98 0.02
CA TYR A 69 -5.67 -8.22 -1.01
C TYR A 69 -5.32 -9.08 -2.22
N ARG A 70 -4.90 -10.35 -2.01
CA ARG A 70 -4.68 -11.30 -3.11
C ARG A 70 -5.95 -11.55 -3.89
N THR A 71 -7.06 -11.80 -3.20
CA THR A 71 -8.38 -11.95 -3.83
C THR A 71 -8.77 -10.71 -4.65
N ALA A 72 -8.55 -9.49 -4.13
CA ALA A 72 -8.83 -8.27 -4.89
C ALA A 72 -8.01 -8.20 -6.20
N LEU A 73 -6.73 -8.55 -6.15
CA LEU A 73 -5.84 -8.61 -7.31
C LEU A 73 -6.25 -9.70 -8.32
N GLU A 74 -6.63 -10.88 -7.83
CA GLU A 74 -7.12 -12.01 -8.64
C GLU A 74 -8.45 -11.70 -9.33
N LEU A 75 -9.37 -11.04 -8.63
CA LEU A 75 -10.64 -10.54 -9.17
C LEU A 75 -10.47 -9.33 -10.11
N GLY A 76 -9.23 -8.90 -10.35
CA GLY A 76 -8.93 -7.89 -11.36
C GLY A 76 -9.20 -6.46 -10.90
N ILE A 77 -8.96 -6.13 -9.62
CA ILE A 77 -8.95 -4.73 -9.18
C ILE A 77 -8.01 -3.90 -10.06
N ASP A 78 -8.44 -2.70 -10.43
CA ASP A 78 -7.78 -1.84 -11.41
C ASP A 78 -7.56 -0.41 -10.87
N GLY A 79 -7.01 0.44 -11.73
CA GLY A 79 -6.71 1.84 -11.43
C GLY A 79 -5.86 2.03 -10.16
N ILE A 80 -6.15 3.12 -9.46
CA ILE A 80 -5.42 3.49 -8.24
C ILE A 80 -5.58 2.46 -7.11
N ARG A 81 -6.75 1.80 -7.02
CA ARG A 81 -7.01 0.78 -6.00
C ARG A 81 -6.13 -0.45 -6.18
N ARG A 82 -5.80 -0.83 -7.41
CA ARG A 82 -4.82 -1.90 -7.67
C ARG A 82 -3.46 -1.56 -7.09
N ARG A 83 -2.95 -0.37 -7.38
CA ARG A 83 -1.64 0.06 -6.89
C ARG A 83 -1.62 0.14 -5.37
N ARG A 84 -2.68 0.68 -4.76
CA ARG A 84 -2.91 0.63 -3.30
C ARG A 84 -2.94 -0.80 -2.77
N SER A 85 -3.58 -1.74 -3.47
CA SER A 85 -3.63 -3.15 -3.06
C SER A 85 -2.24 -3.76 -2.99
N VAL A 86 -1.38 -3.50 -3.98
CA VAL A 86 0.00 -4.01 -3.98
C VAL A 86 0.83 -3.39 -2.86
N ILE A 87 0.75 -2.08 -2.66
CA ILE A 87 1.48 -1.37 -1.60
C ILE A 87 1.08 -1.92 -0.22
N GLN A 88 -0.22 -2.01 0.06
CA GLN A 88 -0.71 -2.45 1.35
C GLN A 88 -0.44 -3.94 1.58
N LEU A 89 -0.71 -4.81 0.58
CA LEU A 89 -0.33 -6.23 0.63
C LEU A 89 1.15 -6.41 0.96
N SER A 90 2.02 -5.64 0.33
CA SER A 90 3.46 -5.71 0.56
C SER A 90 3.83 -5.32 1.99
N SER A 91 3.19 -4.26 2.53
CA SER A 91 3.36 -3.89 3.94
C SER A 91 2.87 -5.00 4.89
N SER A 92 1.69 -5.58 4.64
CA SER A 92 1.15 -6.70 5.42
C SER A 92 2.05 -7.95 5.34
N LEU A 93 2.62 -8.25 4.17
CA LEU A 93 3.58 -9.35 3.99
C LEU A 93 4.85 -9.12 4.81
N ARG A 94 5.38 -7.89 4.85
CA ARG A 94 6.53 -7.56 5.70
C ARG A 94 6.20 -7.78 7.18
N ASN A 95 5.05 -7.32 7.64
CA ASN A 95 4.60 -7.47 9.03
C ASN A 95 4.35 -8.94 9.43
N THR A 96 3.99 -9.79 8.46
CA THR A 96 3.72 -11.23 8.68
C THR A 96 4.93 -12.12 8.38
N GLY A 97 6.14 -11.55 8.24
CA GLY A 97 7.39 -12.31 8.12
C GLY A 97 7.71 -12.79 6.70
N GLN A 98 7.10 -12.20 5.67
CA GLN A 98 7.34 -12.49 4.25
C GLN A 98 7.93 -11.29 3.47
N PRO A 99 8.99 -10.63 3.97
CA PRO A 99 9.52 -9.40 3.35
C PRO A 99 10.13 -9.64 1.96
N GLY A 100 10.62 -10.85 1.66
CA GLY A 100 11.15 -11.17 0.33
C GLY A 100 10.09 -11.08 -0.78
N GLU A 101 8.85 -11.49 -0.49
CA GLU A 101 7.75 -11.32 -1.44
C GLU A 101 7.33 -9.85 -1.56
N SER A 102 7.34 -9.11 -0.44
CA SER A 102 7.11 -7.67 -0.46
C SER A 102 8.09 -6.94 -1.37
N VAL A 103 9.38 -7.27 -1.33
CA VAL A 103 10.40 -6.69 -2.23
C VAL A 103 10.05 -6.99 -3.69
N ARG A 104 9.75 -8.26 -4.00
CA ARG A 104 9.41 -8.66 -5.37
C ARG A 104 8.22 -7.89 -5.92
N LEU A 105 7.11 -7.84 -5.16
CA LEU A 105 5.88 -7.16 -5.57
C LEU A 105 6.09 -5.66 -5.81
N LEU A 106 6.82 -4.98 -4.92
CA LEU A 106 7.04 -3.54 -5.04
C LEU A 106 8.03 -3.18 -6.15
N THR A 107 9.02 -4.03 -6.42
CA THR A 107 9.91 -3.87 -7.59
C THR A 107 9.12 -4.01 -8.89
N GLU A 108 8.29 -5.06 -9.01
CA GLU A 108 7.41 -5.25 -10.17
C GLU A 108 6.43 -4.09 -10.35
N GLU A 109 5.82 -3.59 -9.27
CA GLU A 109 4.88 -2.46 -9.34
C GLU A 109 5.56 -1.16 -9.77
N ARG A 110 6.81 -0.92 -9.33
CA ARG A 110 7.61 0.23 -9.77
C ARG A 110 7.92 0.18 -11.27
N GLU A 111 8.12 -1.00 -11.84
CA GLU A 111 8.38 -1.18 -13.28
C GLU A 111 7.10 -1.06 -14.12
N ARG A 112 5.94 -1.29 -13.50
CA ARG A 112 4.64 -1.35 -14.19
C ARG A 112 4.15 0.02 -14.67
N GLY A 113 4.48 1.10 -13.98
CA GLY A 113 4.08 2.44 -14.37
C GLY A 113 4.32 3.50 -13.30
N SER A 114 4.17 4.76 -13.69
CA SER A 114 4.35 5.92 -12.82
C SER A 114 3.03 6.66 -12.62
N ASP A 115 2.72 7.00 -11.36
CA ASP A 115 1.57 7.82 -10.97
C ASP A 115 1.82 8.52 -9.63
N GLU A 116 0.76 9.10 -9.04
CA GLU A 116 0.82 9.83 -7.77
C GLU A 116 1.31 9.00 -6.56
N LEU A 117 1.38 7.67 -6.66
CA LEU A 117 1.86 6.77 -5.61
C LEU A 117 3.31 6.31 -5.81
N ASP A 118 4.08 6.92 -6.72
CA ASP A 118 5.50 6.60 -6.94
C ASP A 118 6.35 6.67 -5.65
N ASP A 119 6.13 7.68 -4.83
CA ASP A 119 6.86 7.84 -3.58
C ASP A 119 6.43 6.81 -2.53
N ALA A 120 5.15 6.46 -2.49
CA ALA A 120 4.63 5.41 -1.61
C ALA A 120 5.22 4.04 -1.96
N VAL A 121 5.31 3.70 -3.26
CA VAL A 121 5.99 2.47 -3.72
C VAL A 121 7.47 2.49 -3.31
N SER A 122 8.15 3.63 -3.52
CA SER A 122 9.58 3.77 -3.16
C SER A 122 9.83 3.61 -1.66
N ALA A 123 8.99 4.24 -0.83
CA ALA A 123 9.08 4.15 0.62
C ALA A 123 8.79 2.72 1.13
N ALA A 124 7.72 2.10 0.63
CA ALA A 124 7.39 0.73 0.99
C ALA A 124 8.51 -0.25 0.57
N LEU A 125 9.10 -0.05 -0.62
CA LEU A 125 10.18 -0.91 -1.12
C LEU A 125 11.44 -0.76 -0.27
N ALA A 126 11.80 0.46 0.11
CA ALA A 126 12.92 0.70 1.01
C ALA A 126 12.72 -0.03 2.36
N LEU A 127 11.53 0.03 2.96
CA LEU A 127 11.21 -0.69 4.20
C LEU A 127 11.25 -2.23 4.03
N ALA A 128 10.83 -2.74 2.87
CA ALA A 128 10.91 -4.16 2.57
C ALA A 128 12.37 -4.62 2.41
N LEU A 129 13.21 -3.79 1.75
CA LEU A 129 14.62 -4.05 1.53
C LEU A 129 15.43 -4.07 2.84
N THR A 130 15.15 -3.17 3.78
CA THR A 130 15.79 -3.22 5.10
C THR A 130 15.44 -4.51 5.85
N SER A 131 14.24 -5.03 5.67
CA SER A 131 13.80 -6.28 6.30
C SER A 131 14.50 -7.53 5.74
N VAL A 132 15.23 -7.41 4.63
CA VAL A 132 16.00 -8.50 4.02
C VAL A 132 17.51 -8.21 3.96
N GLY A 133 18.00 -7.22 4.71
CA GLY A 133 19.44 -6.89 4.78
C GLY A 133 20.00 -6.22 3.52
N ARG A 134 19.15 -5.48 2.77
CA ARG A 134 19.53 -4.72 1.57
C ARG A 134 19.48 -3.21 1.84
N GLU A 135 20.09 -2.77 2.94
CA GLU A 135 19.95 -1.40 3.46
C GLU A 135 20.54 -0.34 2.53
N LEU A 136 21.68 -0.61 1.87
CA LEU A 136 22.27 0.35 0.93
C LEU A 136 21.32 0.66 -0.25
N GLU A 137 20.64 -0.36 -0.75
CA GLU A 137 19.65 -0.21 -1.81
C GLU A 137 18.38 0.46 -1.32
N ALA A 138 17.94 0.15 -0.09
CA ALA A 138 16.84 0.85 0.56
C ALA A 138 17.13 2.36 0.67
N VAL A 139 18.32 2.74 1.16
CA VAL A 139 18.74 4.14 1.28
C VAL A 139 18.88 4.79 -0.10
N SER A 140 19.43 4.08 -1.09
CA SER A 140 19.50 4.55 -2.48
C SER A 140 18.12 4.93 -3.02
N ILE A 141 17.12 4.05 -2.84
CA ILE A 141 15.75 4.28 -3.29
C ILE A 141 15.11 5.46 -2.53
N ALA A 142 15.20 5.47 -1.20
CA ALA A 142 14.58 6.49 -0.37
C ALA A 142 15.17 7.89 -0.62
N VAL A 143 16.50 8.01 -0.65
CA VAL A 143 17.19 9.29 -0.93
C VAL A 143 16.93 9.73 -2.37
N GLY A 144 16.90 8.80 -3.33
CA GLY A 144 16.59 9.10 -4.73
C GLY A 144 15.17 9.64 -4.92
N ALA A 145 14.19 9.09 -4.18
CA ALA A 145 12.83 9.61 -4.17
C ALA A 145 12.76 11.01 -3.53
N LEU A 146 13.34 11.18 -2.34
CA LEU A 146 13.36 12.47 -1.63
C LEU A 146 14.04 13.58 -2.42
N ALA A 147 15.10 13.26 -3.18
CA ALA A 147 15.86 14.24 -3.95
C ALA A 147 14.99 15.07 -4.92
N LYS A 148 13.88 14.51 -5.42
CA LYS A 148 12.94 15.19 -6.33
C LYS A 148 12.17 16.33 -5.66
N HIS A 149 12.00 16.24 -4.34
CA HIS A 149 11.17 17.14 -3.54
C HIS A 149 11.97 18.18 -2.77
N LEU A 150 13.30 18.07 -2.77
CA LEU A 150 14.13 19.02 -2.04
C LEU A 150 14.08 20.40 -2.71
N PRO A 151 14.09 21.50 -1.93
CA PRO A 151 14.19 22.86 -2.48
C PRO A 151 15.59 23.16 -3.04
N ARG A 152 16.62 22.41 -2.63
CA ARG A 152 18.02 22.52 -3.07
C ARG A 152 18.74 21.18 -2.91
N TYR A 153 19.89 21.02 -3.57
CA TYR A 153 20.74 19.82 -3.52
C TYR A 153 20.17 18.58 -4.21
N GLN A 154 19.18 18.74 -5.10
CA GLN A 154 18.51 17.66 -5.82
C GLN A 154 19.52 16.81 -6.59
N ARG A 155 20.37 17.45 -7.42
CA ARG A 155 21.39 16.77 -8.22
C ARG A 155 22.39 15.99 -7.36
N SER A 156 22.88 16.59 -6.28
CA SER A 156 23.83 15.94 -5.38
C SER A 156 23.20 14.75 -4.66
N MET A 157 21.98 14.88 -4.14
CA MET A 157 21.31 13.78 -3.44
C MET A 157 20.96 12.64 -4.39
N ALA A 158 20.49 12.94 -5.61
CA ALA A 158 20.28 11.92 -6.64
C ALA A 158 21.58 11.17 -6.99
N ASN A 159 22.70 11.89 -7.11
CA ASN A 159 24.00 11.28 -7.37
C ASN A 159 24.47 10.40 -6.21
N TYR A 160 24.31 10.85 -4.95
CA TYR A 160 24.68 10.04 -3.79
C TYR A 160 23.81 8.79 -3.66
N ALA A 161 22.50 8.89 -3.90
CA ALA A 161 21.61 7.73 -3.94
C ALA A 161 22.10 6.70 -4.95
N ARG A 162 22.43 7.13 -6.18
CA ARG A 162 22.95 6.24 -7.24
C ARG A 162 24.26 5.56 -6.83
N LEU A 163 25.22 6.32 -6.28
CA LEU A 163 26.54 5.81 -5.91
C LEU A 163 26.52 4.77 -4.76
N LEU A 164 25.44 4.67 -3.97
CA LEU A 164 25.34 3.67 -2.90
C LEU A 164 25.25 2.22 -3.41
N VAL A 165 24.84 2.02 -4.65
CA VAL A 165 24.59 0.70 -5.24
C VAL A 165 25.40 0.44 -6.51
N GLU A 166 26.21 1.40 -6.93
CA GLU A 166 27.13 1.19 -8.04
C GLU A 166 28.40 0.50 -7.53
N PRO A 167 28.89 -0.53 -8.23
CA PRO A 167 30.21 -1.08 -7.95
C PRO A 167 31.29 -0.04 -8.27
N ASP A 168 32.36 -0.04 -7.48
CA ASP A 168 33.57 0.77 -7.70
C ASP A 168 34.22 0.50 -9.08
#